data_AF-A0A7C7MRR2-F1
#
_entry.id   AF-A0A7C7MRR2-F1
#
_cell.length_a   1.000
_cell.length_b   1.000
_cell.length_c   1.000
_cell.angle_alpha   90.00
_cell.angle_beta   90.00
_cell.angle_gamma   90.00
#
_symmetry.space_group_name_H-M   'P 1'
#
loop_
_entity.id
_entity.type
_entity.pdbx_description
1 polymer ?
#
loop_
_entity_poly.entity_id
_entity_poly.type
_entity_poly.pdbx_seq_one_letter_code
_entity_poly.pdbx_strand_id
1 'polypeptide(L)' 'MRENTERSITIEKGTNILGGDQGASIWLAARNVMKIGGKKGSIPDLRDGKAANKIMKIISS' A
#
# COMPACT_ATOMS: atom_id res chain seq x y z
N MET A 1 8.39 -9.30 -16.36
CA MET A 1 9.01 -8.35 -15.40
C MET A 1 7.92 -7.38 -14.93
N ARG A 2 7.95 -6.86 -13.69
CA ARG A 2 6.93 -5.88 -13.24
C ARG A 2 7.31 -4.47 -13.68
N GLU A 3 6.31 -3.66 -13.99
CA GLU A 3 6.48 -2.28 -14.46
C GLU A 3 6.76 -1.28 -13.33
N ASN A 4 6.52 -1.66 -12.08
CA ASN A 4 6.80 -0.83 -10.91
C ASN A 4 7.07 -1.70 -9.66
N THR A 5 7.54 -1.06 -8.59
CA THR A 5 7.89 -1.69 -7.30
C THR A 5 6.71 -1.86 -6.34
N GLU A 6 5.57 -1.23 -6.65
CA GLU A 6 4.38 -1.31 -5.83
C GLU A 6 3.73 -2.69 -5.92
N ARG A 7 2.96 -3.02 -4.87
CA ARG A 7 2.13 -4.23 -4.84
C ARG A 7 0.69 -3.77 -5.00
N SER A 8 -0.15 -4.49 -5.74
CA SER A 8 -1.55 -4.08 -5.96
C SER A 8 -2.27 -3.74 -4.66
N ILE A 9 -2.05 -4.52 -3.59
CA ILE A 9 -2.64 -4.28 -2.27
C ILE A 9 -2.20 -2.96 -1.59
N THR A 10 -0.99 -2.47 -1.84
CA THR A 10 -0.51 -1.19 -1.28
C THR A 10 -1.15 0.01 -1.99
N ILE A 11 -1.58 -0.17 -3.24
CA ILE A 11 -2.37 0.81 -3.99
C ILE A 11 -3.85 0.69 -3.65
N GLU A 12 -4.41 -0.52 -3.59
CA GLU A 12 -5.85 -0.76 -3.38
C GLU A 12 -6.29 -0.47 -1.94
N LYS A 13 -5.60 -1.03 -0.95
CA LYS A 13 -5.93 -0.88 0.48
C LYS A 13 -5.00 0.08 1.22
N GLY A 14 -3.76 0.25 0.75
CA GLY A 14 -2.79 1.15 1.38
C GLY A 14 -2.98 2.62 1.02
N THR A 15 -2.00 3.43 1.40
CA THR A 15 -1.96 4.88 1.15
C THR A 15 -1.20 5.25 -0.13
N ASN A 16 -0.60 4.27 -0.80
CA ASN A 16 0.26 4.52 -1.96
C ASN A 16 -0.61 4.94 -3.15
N ILE A 17 -0.10 5.91 -3.91
CA ILE A 17 -0.69 6.36 -5.17
C ILE A 17 0.34 6.09 -6.26
N LEU A 18 -0.05 5.34 -7.28
CA LEU A 18 0.83 5.07 -8.41
C LEU A 18 0.89 6.30 -9.32
N GLY A 19 2.06 6.93 -9.40
CA GLY A 19 2.26 8.17 -10.16
C GLY A 19 2.45 7.99 -11.67
N GLY A 20 2.55 6.74 -12.15
CA GLY A 20 2.92 6.43 -13.54
C GLY A 20 4.42 6.66 -13.81
N ASP A 21 4.79 6.65 -15.09
CA ASP A 21 6.18 6.81 -15.56
C ASP A 21 6.42 8.17 -16.26
N GLN A 22 5.38 8.97 -16.45
CA GLN A 22 5.48 10.29 -17.07
C GLN A 22 5.69 11.39 -16.01
N GLY A 23 6.62 12.31 -16.27
CA GLY A 23 6.91 13.40 -15.33
C GLY A 23 5.66 14.23 -14.96
N ALA A 24 4.79 14.50 -15.94
CA ALA A 24 3.55 15.23 -15.71
C ALA A 24 2.58 14.50 -14.77
N SER A 25 2.44 13.17 -14.89
CA SER A 25 1.54 12.39 -14.02
C SER A 25 2.08 12.30 -12.59
N ILE A 26 3.40 12.17 -12.44
CA ILE A 26 4.07 12.19 -11.12
C ILE A 26 3.82 13.53 -10.42
N TRP A 27 4.03 14.66 -11.12
CA TRP A 27 3.77 15.99 -10.58
C TRP A 27 2.31 16.20 -10.18
N LEU A 28 1.36 15.71 -10.99
CA LEU A 28 -0.05 15.78 -10.67
C LEU A 28 -0.39 14.97 -9.43
N ALA A 29 0.11 13.74 -9.32
CA ALA A 29 -0.08 12.87 -8.16
C ALA A 29 0.46 13.53 -6.87
N ALA A 30 1.68 14.08 -6.92
CA ALA A 30 2.29 14.77 -5.79
C ALA A 30 1.47 15.99 -5.34
N ARG A 31 1.06 16.85 -6.28
CA ARG A 31 0.22 18.03 -5.98
C ARG A 31 -1.12 17.65 -5.39
N ASN A 32 -1.76 16.61 -5.91
CA ASN A 32 -3.03 16.14 -5.38
C ASN A 32 -2.87 15.67 -3.93
N VAL A 33 -1.85 14.87 -3.62
CA VAL A 33 -1.57 14.42 -2.24
C VAL A 33 -1.35 15.61 -1.31
N MET A 34 -0.53 16.59 -1.70
CA MET A 34 -0.29 17.79 -0.88
C MET A 34 -1.56 18.62 -0.65
N LYS A 35 -2.48 18.68 -1.63
CA LYS A 35 -3.73 19.45 -1.53
C LYS A 35 -4.79 18.77 -0.68
N ILE A 36 -4.95 17.45 -0.83
CA ILE A 36 -6.08 16.71 -0.24
C ILE A 36 -5.68 15.83 0.96
N GLY A 37 -4.39 15.76 1.28
CA GLY A 37 -3.84 14.92 2.36
C GLY A 37 -3.56 13.46 1.97
N GLY A 38 -3.77 13.09 0.70
CA GLY A 38 -3.50 11.75 0.17
C GLY A 38 -4.62 10.74 0.39
N LYS A 39 -4.36 9.48 0.00
CA LYS A 39 -5.34 8.40 0.11
C LYS A 39 -5.39 7.87 1.55
N LYS A 40 -6.60 7.76 2.11
CA LYS A 40 -6.82 7.06 3.38
C LYS A 40 -6.65 5.55 3.19
N GLY A 41 -5.68 4.97 3.88
CA GLY A 41 -5.42 3.54 3.87
C GLY A 41 -6.29 2.76 4.86
N SER A 42 -6.23 1.44 4.74
CA SER A 42 -6.78 0.45 5.67
C SER A 42 -5.74 -0.65 5.87
N ILE A 43 -5.84 -1.36 7.00
CA ILE A 43 -4.96 -2.49 7.27
C ILE A 43 -5.47 -3.68 6.44
N PRO A 44 -4.68 -4.25 5.51
CA PRO A 44 -5.08 -5.43 4.77
C PRO A 44 -5.24 -6.63 5.70
N ASP A 45 -6.05 -7.60 5.27
CA ASP A 45 -6.30 -8.82 6.03
C ASP A 45 -5.00 -9.52 6.42
N LEU A 46 -4.94 -10.00 7.66
CA LEU A 46 -3.78 -10.68 8.27
C LEU A 46 -2.52 -9.81 8.47
N ARG A 47 -2.54 -8.52 8.07
CA ARG A 47 -1.46 -7.54 8.36
C ARG A 47 -1.71 -6.71 9.62
N ASP A 48 -2.43 -7.29 10.56
CA ASP A 48 -2.80 -6.72 11.87
C ASP A 48 -1.66 -6.70 12.90
N GLY A 49 -0.42 -7.00 12.49
CA GLY A 49 0.73 -7.11 13.38
C GLY A 49 0.75 -8.38 14.26
N LYS A 50 -0.21 -9.30 14.11
CA LYS A 50 -0.33 -10.51 14.94
C LYS A 50 0.21 -11.76 14.26
N ALA A 51 1.22 -11.61 13.40
CA ALA A 51 1.80 -12.74 12.66
C ALA A 51 2.37 -13.79 13.62
N ALA A 52 3.15 -13.38 14.63
CA ALA A 52 3.75 -14.28 15.60
C ALA A 52 2.70 -15.14 16.33
N ASN A 53 1.65 -14.51 16.87
CA ASN A 53 0.57 -15.22 17.57
C ASN A 53 -0.15 -16.23 16.66
N LYS A 54 -0.40 -15.86 15.39
CA LYS A 54 -1.02 -16.78 14.42
C LYS A 54 -0.13 -17.98 14.12
N ILE A 55 1.17 -17.75 13.94
CA ILE A 55 2.14 -18.82 13.68
C ILE A 55 2.24 -19.77 14.88
N MET A 56 2.38 -19.25 16.10
CA MET A 56 2.43 -20.07 17.32
C MET A 56 1.19 -20.96 17.46
N LYS A 57 -0.01 -20.44 17.14
CA LYS A 57 -1.25 -21.23 17.19
C LYS A 57 -1.23 -22.45 16.26
N ILE A 58 -0.52 -22.37 15.14
CA ILE A 58 -0.42 -23.46 14.15
C ILE A 58 0.64 -24.48 14.54
N ILE A 59 1.74 -24.05 15.17
CA ILE A 59 2.87 -24.94 15.51
C ILE A 59 2.64 -25.64 16.86
N SER A 60 1.88 -25.04 17.77
CA SER A 60 1.54 -25.62 19.08
C SER A 60 0.26 -26.47 19.09
N SER A 61 -0.37 -26.65 17.93
CA SER A 61 -1.51 -27.55 17.72
C SER A 61 -1.03 -28.88 17.14
#